data_AF-A0A2E9QXW6-F1
#
_entry.id   AF-A0A2E9QXW6-F1
#
_cell.length_a   1.000
_cell.length_b   1.000
_cell.length_c   1.000
_cell.angle_alpha   90.00
_cell.angle_beta   90.00
_cell.angle_gamma   90.00
#
_symmetry.space_group_name_H-M   'P 1'
#
loop_
_entity.id
_entity.type
_entity.pdbx_description
1 polymer ?
#
loop_
_entity_poly.entity_id
_entity_poly.type
_entity_poly.pdbx_seq_one_letter_code
_entity_poly.pdbx_strand_id
1 'polypeptide(L)'
;MKHLMIPVLFLFMVCTLIESSPRAQSNAEAMRVLKRFKHEPNIREMQKKALSYALVNQNRIRGLFARASVSGWLPRFRARYQYNSEDDRSTSFPTPTSAILTDQDTDLDHRLEFRLEWNLSDLIFNRNELSVYKELKKLVELRTDILKEITKLYFERRRLQVDLILAPPRSLLNRIRRILRLQELTADLDGLTGGHFSRRLKSAGHDPYK
;
A
#
# COMPACT_ATOMS: atom_id res chain seq x y z
N MET A 1 22.10 83.04 44.83
CA MET A 1 22.35 82.68 43.41
C MET A 1 23.11 81.36 43.37
N LYS A 2 22.73 80.48 42.43
CA LYS A 2 23.34 79.20 42.02
C LYS A 2 22.66 77.91 42.52
N HIS A 3 21.77 77.41 41.64
CA HIS A 3 21.45 76.04 41.18
C HIS A 3 21.37 74.90 42.20
N LEU A 4 20.21 74.27 42.44
CA LEU A 4 19.46 73.33 41.58
C LEU A 4 20.20 72.00 41.33
N MET A 5 19.89 70.96 42.13
CA MET A 5 20.00 69.54 41.72
C MET A 5 18.90 68.71 42.41
N ILE A 6 17.95 68.26 41.60
CA ILE A 6 16.84 67.33 41.85
C ILE A 6 17.31 65.90 41.45
N PRO A 7 16.69 64.83 41.97
CA PRO A 7 17.36 63.56 42.28
C PRO A 7 17.34 62.56 41.10
N VAL A 8 18.38 61.72 41.04
CA VAL A 8 18.52 60.60 40.08
C VAL A 8 18.49 59.27 40.84
N LEU A 9 17.39 59.02 41.55
CA LEU A 9 17.18 57.73 42.23
C LEU A 9 15.75 57.22 42.03
N PHE A 10 15.28 57.31 40.78
CA PHE A 10 13.96 56.82 40.38
C PHE A 10 14.05 56.08 39.04
N LEU A 11 15.01 55.16 38.89
CA LEU A 11 15.07 54.36 37.66
C LEU A 11 15.83 53.03 37.79
N PHE A 12 15.61 52.26 38.86
CA PHE A 12 16.17 50.89 38.93
C PHE A 12 15.28 49.89 39.68
N MET A 13 13.97 50.12 39.70
CA MET A 13 13.00 49.16 40.26
C MET A 13 11.77 49.01 39.35
N VAL A 14 12.01 48.92 38.05
CA VAL A 14 11.03 48.43 37.06
C VAL A 14 11.73 47.39 36.19
N CYS A 15 12.20 46.33 36.83
CA CYS A 15 12.71 45.16 36.14
C CYS A 15 12.16 43.94 36.89
N THR A 16 11.58 43.00 36.13
CA THR A 16 10.89 41.76 36.56
C THR A 16 9.40 41.83 36.92
N LEU A 17 8.58 42.47 36.09
CA LEU A 17 7.26 41.89 35.77
C LEU A 17 7.18 41.72 34.26
N ILE A 18 7.81 40.65 33.77
CA ILE A 18 7.44 40.10 32.46
C ILE A 18 6.05 39.49 32.68
N GLU A 19 5.01 40.31 32.51
CA GLU A 19 3.66 39.82 32.28
C GLU A 19 3.69 39.03 30.98
N SER A 20 3.91 37.73 31.09
CA SER A 20 3.77 36.82 29.97
C SER A 20 2.37 37.02 29.37
N SER A 21 2.30 37.52 28.14
CA SER A 21 1.03 37.78 27.44
C SER A 21 0.08 36.59 27.56
N PRO A 22 -1.24 36.79 27.74
CA PRO A 22 -2.21 35.70 27.83
C PRO A 22 -2.14 34.72 26.64
N ARG A 23 -1.72 35.19 25.45
CA ARG A 23 -1.44 34.32 24.28
C ARG A 23 -0.22 33.41 24.49
N ALA A 24 0.84 33.91 25.11
CA ALA A 24 2.05 33.14 25.40
C ALA A 24 1.78 32.04 26.44
N GLN A 25 0.99 32.35 27.47
CA GLN A 25 0.56 31.37 28.47
C GLN A 25 -0.33 30.27 27.86
N SER A 26 -1.31 30.65 27.03
CA SER A 26 -2.19 29.71 26.32
C SER A 26 -1.42 28.79 25.37
N ASN A 27 -0.46 29.33 24.60
CA ASN A 27 0.39 28.53 23.72
C ASN A 27 1.27 27.55 24.51
N ALA A 28 1.82 27.97 25.65
CA ALA A 28 2.63 27.11 26.52
C ALA A 28 1.80 25.96 27.12
N GLU A 29 0.54 26.21 27.48
CA GLU A 29 -0.39 25.17 27.95
C GLU A 29 -0.75 24.18 26.83
N ALA A 30 -1.07 24.67 25.63
CA ALA A 30 -1.32 23.82 24.47
C ALA A 30 -0.12 22.90 24.17
N MET A 31 1.11 23.44 24.22
CA MET A 31 2.33 22.65 24.00
C MET A 31 2.58 21.62 25.12
N ARG A 32 2.23 21.93 26.38
CA ARG A 32 2.29 20.97 27.50
C ARG A 32 1.36 19.79 27.28
N VAL A 33 0.12 20.03 26.82
CA VAL A 33 -0.83 18.96 26.50
C VAL A 33 -0.32 18.11 25.34
N LEU A 34 0.14 18.74 24.25
CA LEU A 34 0.66 18.02 23.08
C LEU A 34 1.90 17.17 23.42
N LYS A 35 2.74 17.61 24.35
CA LYS A 35 3.93 16.86 24.79
C LYS A 35 3.59 15.51 25.43
N ARG A 36 2.41 15.35 26.04
CA ARG A 36 1.95 14.07 26.62
C ARG A 36 1.82 12.97 25.56
N PHE A 37 1.54 13.35 24.32
CA PHE A 37 1.34 12.43 23.20
C PHE A 37 2.60 12.09 22.42
N LYS A 38 3.77 12.57 22.85
CA LYS A 38 5.05 12.37 22.13
C LYS A 38 5.44 10.89 21.97
N HIS A 39 4.97 10.02 22.86
CA HIS A 39 5.24 8.58 22.83
C HIS A 39 4.38 7.82 21.81
N GLU A 40 3.32 8.44 21.30
CA GLU A 40 2.47 7.84 20.28
C GLU A 40 3.10 7.95 18.88
N PRO A 41 2.86 6.98 17.98
CA PRO A 41 3.35 7.06 16.60
C PRO A 41 2.79 8.28 15.88
N ASN A 42 3.63 8.93 15.07
CA ASN A 42 3.25 10.09 14.27
C ASN A 42 2.34 9.67 13.10
N ILE A 43 1.47 10.57 12.62
CA ILE A 43 0.61 10.35 11.45
C ILE A 43 1.40 9.86 10.22
N ARG A 44 2.61 10.39 9.97
CA ARG A 44 3.44 9.95 8.84
C ARG A 44 3.88 8.48 8.98
N GLU A 45 4.19 8.05 10.20
CA GLU A 45 4.54 6.66 10.49
C GLU A 45 3.32 5.75 10.28
N MET A 46 2.15 6.19 10.76
CA MET A 46 0.89 5.46 10.62
C MET A 46 0.48 5.30 9.15
N GLN A 47 0.54 6.38 8.37
CA GLN A 47 0.29 6.35 6.93
C GLN A 47 1.23 5.37 6.20
N LYS A 48 2.54 5.41 6.50
CA LYS A 48 3.51 4.47 5.93
C LYS A 48 3.16 3.03 6.27
N LYS A 49 2.82 2.76 7.52
CA LYS A 49 2.51 1.40 7.99
C LYS A 49 1.23 0.86 7.37
N ALA A 50 0.19 1.67 7.24
CA ALA A 50 -1.03 1.24 6.61
C ALA A 50 -0.91 1.01 5.11
N LEU A 51 -0.18 1.89 4.40
CA LEU A 51 0.14 1.62 3.01
C LEU A 51 0.94 0.32 2.89
N SER A 52 1.91 0.08 3.78
CA SER A 52 2.65 -1.18 3.74
C SER A 52 1.77 -2.40 4.02
N TYR A 53 0.81 -2.29 4.94
CA TYR A 53 -0.09 -3.39 5.34
C TYR A 53 -1.16 -3.68 4.28
N ALA A 54 -1.79 -2.65 3.73
CA ALA A 54 -2.83 -2.80 2.73
C ALA A 54 -2.29 -3.15 1.33
N LEU A 55 -1.05 -2.75 1.02
CA LEU A 55 -0.48 -2.87 -0.33
C LEU A 55 0.53 -4.02 -0.49
N VAL A 56 0.63 -4.96 0.47
CA VAL A 56 1.61 -6.08 0.46
C VAL A 56 1.60 -6.87 -0.86
N ASN A 57 0.45 -7.03 -1.50
CA ASN A 57 0.32 -7.82 -2.73
C ASN A 57 0.59 -7.03 -4.04
N GLN A 58 0.77 -5.71 -3.98
CA GLN A 58 0.91 -4.89 -5.19
C GLN A 58 2.16 -5.19 -6.02
N ASN A 59 3.27 -5.60 -5.39
CA ASN A 59 4.50 -5.91 -6.13
C ASN A 59 4.33 -7.12 -7.06
N ARG A 60 3.49 -8.10 -6.67
CA ARG A 60 3.17 -9.25 -7.54
C ARG A 60 2.35 -8.81 -8.76
N ILE A 61 1.41 -7.89 -8.55
CA ILE A 61 0.56 -7.31 -9.59
C ILE A 61 1.41 -6.49 -10.59
N ARG A 62 2.35 -5.66 -10.10
CA ARG A 62 3.28 -4.91 -10.97
C ARG A 62 4.17 -5.83 -11.82
N GLY A 63 4.65 -6.94 -11.25
CA GLY A 63 5.42 -7.93 -12.00
C GLY A 63 4.60 -8.64 -13.08
N LEU A 64 3.31 -8.89 -12.83
CA LEU A 64 2.39 -9.40 -13.85
C LEU A 64 2.19 -8.37 -14.98
N PHE A 65 2.03 -7.09 -14.64
CA PHE A 65 1.90 -6.03 -15.64
C PHE A 65 3.16 -5.82 -16.48
N ALA A 66 4.34 -5.83 -15.86
CA ALA A 66 5.60 -5.73 -16.60
C ALA A 66 5.76 -6.89 -17.59
N ARG A 67 5.45 -8.13 -17.19
CA ARG A 67 5.47 -9.29 -18.08
C ARG A 67 4.44 -9.19 -19.20
N ALA A 68 3.24 -8.70 -18.90
CA ALA A 68 2.19 -8.50 -19.90
C ALA A 68 2.57 -7.42 -20.94
N SER A 69 3.29 -6.36 -20.53
CA SER A 69 3.72 -5.30 -21.45
C SER A 69 4.86 -5.72 -22.39
N VAL A 70 5.76 -6.62 -21.97
CA VAL A 70 6.80 -7.17 -22.87
C VAL A 70 6.31 -8.36 -23.71
N SER A 71 5.15 -8.94 -23.40
CA SER A 71 4.61 -10.08 -24.17
C SER A 71 4.35 -9.76 -25.64
N GLY A 72 4.14 -8.48 -26.00
CA GLY A 72 3.98 -8.07 -27.39
C GLY A 72 5.28 -8.11 -28.22
N TRP A 73 6.43 -8.19 -27.57
CA TRP A 73 7.75 -8.20 -28.21
C TRP A 73 8.30 -9.61 -28.47
N LEU A 74 7.82 -10.60 -27.72
CA LEU A 74 8.26 -11.99 -27.88
C LEU A 74 7.34 -12.72 -28.87
N PRO A 75 7.89 -13.30 -29.95
CA PRO A 75 7.09 -14.19 -30.80
C PRO A 75 6.64 -15.41 -30.01
N ARG A 76 5.48 -15.93 -30.38
CA ARG A 76 5.11 -17.29 -29.98
C ARG A 76 5.90 -18.26 -30.84
N PHE A 77 6.84 -18.98 -30.22
CA PHE A 77 7.57 -20.07 -30.84
C PHE A 77 6.83 -21.39 -30.61
N ARG A 78 6.58 -22.12 -31.69
CA ARG A 78 6.02 -23.48 -31.65
C ARG A 78 6.89 -24.38 -32.50
N ALA A 79 7.40 -25.44 -31.89
CA ALA A 79 8.09 -26.53 -32.60
C ALA A 79 7.17 -27.76 -32.57
N ARG A 80 6.95 -28.38 -33.73
CA ARG A 80 6.18 -29.61 -33.87
C ARG A 80 7.04 -30.64 -34.59
N TYR A 81 7.20 -31.81 -33.98
CA TYR A 81 7.82 -32.97 -34.61
C TYR A 81 6.73 -33.99 -34.92
N GLN A 82 6.67 -34.45 -36.16
CA GLN A 82 5.77 -35.49 -36.62
C GLN A 82 6.60 -36.62 -37.23
N TYR A 83 6.25 -37.83 -36.84
CA TYR A 83 6.80 -39.07 -37.38
C TYR A 83 5.63 -39.83 -37.99
N ASN A 84 5.68 -40.05 -39.30
CA ASN A 84 4.72 -40.87 -40.01
C ASN A 84 5.46 -42.03 -40.67
N SER A 85 4.91 -43.23 -40.53
CA SER A 85 5.43 -44.42 -41.19
C SER A 85 4.24 -45.09 -41.86
N GLU A 86 4.27 -45.08 -43.18
CA GLU A 86 3.27 -45.73 -44.02
C GLU A 86 3.92 -47.00 -44.60
N ASP A 87 3.24 -48.14 -44.44
CA ASP A 87 3.71 -49.45 -44.91
C ASP A 87 2.73 -49.89 -46.00
N ASP A 88 3.15 -49.70 -47.25
CA ASP A 88 2.36 -50.06 -48.41
C ASP A 88 2.78 -51.45 -48.88
N ARG A 89 1.83 -52.38 -48.83
CA ARG A 89 2.03 -53.77 -49.30
C ARG A 89 1.14 -54.05 -50.49
N SER A 90 1.78 -54.24 -51.64
CA SER A 90 1.11 -54.69 -52.85
C SER A 90 1.39 -56.17 -53.07
N THR A 91 0.34 -56.96 -53.21
CA THR A 91 0.45 -58.39 -53.55
C THR A 91 -0.13 -58.60 -54.93
N SER A 92 0.70 -59.13 -55.83
CA SER A 92 0.34 -59.37 -57.22
C SER A 92 0.33 -60.86 -57.52
N PHE A 93 -0.72 -61.32 -58.20
CA PHE A 93 -0.91 -62.72 -58.60
C PHE A 93 -0.89 -62.81 -60.13
N PRO A 94 0.27 -63.07 -60.76
CA PRO A 94 0.36 -63.06 -62.22
C PRO A 94 -0.38 -64.22 -62.89
N THR A 95 -0.52 -65.38 -62.21
CA THR A 95 -1.16 -66.60 -62.75
C THR A 95 -1.54 -67.56 -61.60
N PRO A 96 -2.56 -68.45 -61.71
CA PRO A 96 -3.00 -69.33 -60.62
C PRO A 96 -1.97 -70.35 -60.09
N THR A 97 -0.86 -70.54 -60.82
CA THR A 97 0.18 -71.55 -60.51
C THR A 97 1.55 -70.92 -60.24
N SER A 98 1.68 -69.59 -60.22
CA SER A 98 2.97 -68.89 -60.03
C SER A 98 3.16 -68.40 -58.59
N ALA A 99 4.43 -68.18 -58.21
CA ALA A 99 4.80 -67.69 -56.89
C ALA A 99 4.22 -66.28 -56.65
N ILE A 100 3.72 -66.03 -55.45
CA ILE A 100 3.14 -64.74 -55.04
C ILE A 100 4.29 -63.72 -54.96
N LEU A 101 4.17 -62.63 -55.71
CA LEU A 101 5.08 -61.49 -55.61
C LEU A 101 4.48 -60.48 -54.64
N THR A 102 5.18 -60.26 -53.54
CA THR A 102 4.84 -59.22 -52.56
C THR A 102 5.89 -58.13 -52.69
N ASP A 103 5.44 -56.93 -53.02
CA ASP A 103 6.26 -55.73 -52.97
C ASP A 103 5.89 -54.98 -51.69
N GLN A 104 6.90 -54.63 -50.90
CA GLN A 104 6.73 -53.93 -49.64
C GLN A 104 7.62 -52.70 -49.68
N ASP A 105 6.99 -51.53 -49.70
CA ASP A 105 7.68 -50.26 -49.57
C ASP A 105 7.33 -49.65 -48.21
N THR A 106 8.35 -49.14 -47.52
CA THR A 106 8.18 -48.54 -46.20
C THR A 106 8.63 -47.09 -46.29
N ASP A 107 7.64 -46.20 -46.39
CA ASP A 107 7.90 -44.77 -46.46
C ASP A 107 7.96 -44.18 -45.06
N LEU A 108 9.07 -43.53 -44.77
CA LEU A 108 9.41 -42.99 -43.45
C LEU A 108 9.51 -41.47 -43.55
N ASP A 109 8.47 -40.74 -43.09
CA ASP A 109 8.44 -39.27 -43.11
C ASP A 109 8.73 -38.70 -41.71
N HIS A 110 9.81 -37.91 -41.62
CA HIS A 110 10.16 -37.12 -40.45
C HIS A 110 9.91 -35.65 -40.76
N ARG A 111 8.89 -35.06 -40.14
CA ARG A 111 8.56 -33.65 -40.32
C ARG A 111 8.80 -32.84 -39.06
N LEU A 112 9.76 -31.94 -39.13
CA LEU A 112 10.05 -30.95 -38.10
C LEU A 112 9.52 -29.58 -38.58
N GLU A 113 8.51 -29.04 -37.90
CA GLU A 113 7.90 -27.75 -38.22
C GLU A 113 8.21 -26.74 -37.11
N PHE A 114 8.82 -25.62 -37.48
CA PHE A 114 9.01 -24.47 -36.60
C PHE A 114 8.08 -23.34 -37.05
N ARG A 115 7.27 -22.83 -36.12
CA ARG A 115 6.35 -21.72 -36.35
C ARG A 115 6.64 -20.60 -35.37
N LEU A 116 6.89 -19.42 -35.91
CA LEU A 116 7.07 -18.18 -35.17
C LEU A 116 5.90 -17.25 -35.50
N GLU A 117 5.17 -16.80 -34.48
CA GLU A 117 4.02 -15.89 -34.66
C GLU A 117 4.26 -14.57 -33.93
N TRP A 118 4.24 -13.47 -34.69
CA TRP A 118 4.29 -12.10 -34.17
C TRP A 118 2.93 -11.42 -34.34
N ASN A 119 2.40 -10.86 -33.26
CA ASN A 119 1.20 -10.04 -33.32
C ASN A 119 1.59 -8.55 -33.37
N LEU A 120 1.78 -7.99 -34.57
CA LEU A 120 2.15 -6.57 -34.75
C LEU A 120 1.05 -5.61 -34.29
N SER A 121 -0.21 -6.06 -34.14
CA SER A 121 -1.30 -5.23 -33.61
C SER A 121 -1.10 -4.89 -32.12
N ASP A 122 -0.48 -5.77 -31.34
CA ASP A 122 -0.14 -5.52 -29.93
C ASP A 122 1.09 -4.60 -29.77
N LEU A 123 1.81 -4.29 -30.87
CA LEU A 123 2.97 -3.39 -30.90
C LEU A 123 2.57 -1.91 -31.03
N ILE A 124 1.44 -1.62 -31.69
CA ILE A 124 0.96 -0.25 -31.95
C ILE A 124 -0.11 0.16 -30.94
N PHE A 125 -0.98 -0.77 -30.50
CA PHE A 125 -2.01 -0.49 -29.50
C PHE A 125 -2.33 -1.76 -28.70
N ASN A 126 -1.67 -1.94 -27.56
CA ASN A 126 -1.93 -3.08 -26.71
C ASN A 126 -3.28 -2.88 -26.01
N ARG A 127 -4.30 -3.65 -26.38
CA ARG A 127 -5.65 -3.57 -25.80
C ARG A 127 -5.65 -3.80 -24.26
N ASN A 128 -4.57 -4.37 -23.72
CA ASN A 128 -4.34 -4.50 -22.28
C ASN A 128 -3.98 -3.18 -21.59
N GLU A 129 -3.54 -2.14 -22.29
CA GLU A 129 -3.21 -0.82 -21.69
C GLU A 129 -4.40 -0.19 -20.98
N LEU A 130 -5.61 -0.30 -21.54
CA LEU A 130 -6.83 0.19 -20.89
C LEU A 130 -7.12 -0.56 -19.58
N SER A 131 -6.89 -1.87 -19.56
CA SER A 131 -7.06 -2.70 -18.36
C SER A 131 -6.00 -2.38 -17.31
N VAL A 132 -4.74 -2.17 -17.74
CA VAL A 132 -3.63 -1.73 -16.88
C VAL A 132 -3.95 -0.37 -16.27
N TYR A 133 -4.39 0.60 -17.06
CA TYR A 133 -4.75 1.94 -16.59
C TYR A 133 -5.90 1.91 -15.58
N LYS A 134 -6.94 1.11 -15.83
CA LYS A 134 -8.05 0.90 -14.89
C LYS A 134 -7.55 0.35 -13.56
N GLU A 135 -6.64 -0.62 -13.58
CA GLU A 135 -6.10 -1.20 -12.35
C GLU A 135 -5.19 -0.21 -11.61
N LEU A 136 -4.33 0.51 -12.33
CA LEU A 136 -3.52 1.59 -11.74
C LEU A 136 -4.38 2.65 -11.06
N LYS A 137 -5.47 3.07 -11.71
CA LYS A 137 -6.43 4.01 -11.13
C LYS A 137 -7.01 3.49 -9.82
N LYS A 138 -7.50 2.23 -9.79
CA LYS A 138 -8.01 1.61 -8.55
C LYS A 138 -6.98 1.58 -7.42
N LEU A 139 -5.71 1.32 -7.73
CA LEU A 139 -4.65 1.32 -6.73
C LEU A 139 -4.36 2.72 -6.17
N VAL A 140 -4.43 3.75 -7.01
CA VAL A 140 -4.27 5.15 -6.59
C VAL A 140 -5.45 5.60 -5.73
N GLU A 141 -6.67 5.22 -6.10
CA GLU A 141 -7.90 5.46 -5.33
C GLU A 141 -7.79 4.79 -3.95
N LEU A 142 -7.51 3.49 -3.90
CA LEU A 142 -7.32 2.73 -2.66
C LEU A 142 -6.26 3.38 -1.76
N ARG A 143 -5.10 3.77 -2.33
CA ARG A 143 -4.06 4.48 -1.58
C ARG A 143 -4.59 5.78 -0.98
N THR A 144 -5.34 6.55 -1.76
CA THR A 144 -5.87 7.84 -1.34
C THR A 144 -6.90 7.65 -0.23
N ASP A 145 -7.75 6.64 -0.33
CA ASP A 145 -8.79 6.35 0.65
C ASP A 145 -8.20 5.89 1.98
N ILE A 146 -7.20 5.00 1.96
CA ILE A 146 -6.48 4.57 3.17
C ILE A 146 -5.83 5.78 3.86
N LEU A 147 -5.18 6.66 3.10
CA LEU A 147 -4.52 7.84 3.66
C LEU A 147 -5.53 8.81 4.29
N LYS A 148 -6.67 9.02 3.65
CA LYS A 148 -7.77 9.84 4.19
C LYS A 148 -8.32 9.25 5.48
N GLU A 149 -8.63 7.96 5.48
CA GLU A 149 -9.26 7.30 6.62
C GLU A 149 -8.34 7.29 7.84
N ILE A 150 -7.05 6.96 7.67
CA ILE A 150 -6.10 7.03 8.79
C ILE A 150 -5.91 8.43 9.32
N THR A 151 -5.87 9.42 8.42
CA THR A 151 -5.72 10.82 8.84
C THR A 151 -6.93 11.25 9.66
N LYS A 152 -8.14 10.89 9.21
CA LYS A 152 -9.38 11.15 9.92
C LYS A 152 -9.38 10.48 11.29
N LEU A 153 -9.22 9.15 11.36
CA LEU A 153 -9.23 8.38 12.62
C LEU A 153 -8.16 8.87 13.61
N TYR A 154 -6.95 9.15 13.11
CA TYR A 154 -5.85 9.66 13.95
C TYR A 154 -6.20 10.99 14.61
N PHE A 155 -6.74 11.95 13.83
CA PHE A 155 -7.08 13.26 14.37
C PHE A 155 -8.38 13.25 15.17
N GLU A 156 -9.36 12.39 14.86
CA GLU A 156 -10.52 12.15 15.71
C GLU A 156 -10.09 11.66 17.09
N ARG A 157 -9.22 10.64 17.13
CA ARG A 157 -8.66 10.12 18.38
C ARG A 157 -7.91 11.22 19.14
N ARG A 158 -7.06 11.99 18.45
CA ARG A 158 -6.28 13.07 19.05
C ARG A 158 -7.17 14.14 19.68
N ARG A 159 -8.23 14.57 18.98
CA ARG A 159 -9.20 15.55 19.50
C ARG A 159 -9.90 15.01 20.74
N LEU A 160 -10.36 13.76 20.70
CA LEU A 160 -11.03 13.14 21.86
C LEU A 160 -10.11 13.04 23.08
N GLN A 161 -8.83 12.74 22.90
CA GLN A 161 -7.85 12.74 23.99
C GLN A 161 -7.63 14.15 24.57
N VAL A 162 -7.53 15.17 23.72
CA VAL A 162 -7.40 16.56 24.17
C VAL A 162 -8.64 16.98 24.95
N ASP A 163 -9.83 16.66 24.45
CA ASP A 163 -11.10 16.92 25.14
C ASP A 163 -11.15 16.25 26.52
N LEU A 164 -10.71 15.00 26.63
CA LEU A 164 -10.67 14.28 27.90
C LEU A 164 -9.72 14.91 28.92
N ILE A 165 -8.65 15.58 28.47
CA ILE A 165 -7.68 16.26 29.33
C ILE A 165 -8.16 17.64 29.73
N LEU A 166 -8.65 18.44 28.78
CA LEU A 166 -9.02 19.83 28.99
C LEU A 166 -10.43 20.01 29.58
N ALA A 167 -11.37 19.13 29.22
CA ALA A 167 -12.76 19.18 29.62
C ALA A 167 -13.26 17.78 30.05
N PRO A 168 -12.71 17.21 31.14
CA PRO A 168 -13.09 15.89 31.61
C PRO A 168 -14.61 15.82 31.90
N PRO A 169 -15.32 14.76 31.44
CA PRO A 169 -16.75 14.63 31.68
C PRO A 169 -17.08 14.56 33.17
N ARG A 170 -18.08 15.35 33.60
CA ARG A 170 -18.56 15.33 35.00
C ARG A 170 -19.33 14.05 35.35
N SER A 171 -20.03 13.47 34.37
CA SER A 171 -20.81 12.24 34.54
C SER A 171 -19.97 11.00 34.23
N LEU A 172 -20.06 9.97 35.09
CA LEU A 172 -19.42 8.68 34.92
C LEU A 172 -19.80 8.03 33.57
N LEU A 173 -21.08 8.05 33.20
CA LEU A 173 -21.56 7.47 31.95
C LEU A 173 -20.88 8.12 30.74
N ASN A 174 -20.77 9.45 30.73
CA ASN A 174 -20.10 10.18 29.65
C ASN A 174 -18.59 9.92 29.63
N ARG A 175 -17.97 9.71 30.78
CA ARG A 175 -16.56 9.31 30.87
C ARG A 175 -16.34 7.93 30.26
N ILE A 176 -17.16 6.93 30.62
CA ILE A 176 -17.09 5.58 30.07
C ILE A 176 -17.30 5.60 28.55
N ARG A 177 -18.34 6.29 28.05
CA ARG A 177 -18.59 6.41 26.60
C ARG A 177 -17.40 6.97 25.83
N ARG A 178 -16.75 8.01 26.35
CA ARG A 178 -15.56 8.60 25.70
C ARG A 178 -14.34 7.67 25.74
N ILE A 179 -14.16 6.91 26.82
CA ILE A 179 -13.11 5.89 26.90
C ILE A 179 -13.37 4.78 25.87
N LEU A 180 -14.60 4.27 25.78
CA LEU A 180 -14.96 3.26 24.77
C LEU A 180 -14.75 3.78 23.35
N ARG A 181 -15.13 5.04 23.06
CA ARG A 181 -14.88 5.64 21.76
C ARG A 181 -13.37 5.77 21.46
N LEU A 182 -12.55 6.04 22.47
CA LEU A 182 -11.10 6.06 22.30
C LEU A 182 -10.54 4.67 21.97
N GLN A 183 -11.07 3.62 22.59
CA GLN A 183 -10.72 2.23 22.32
C GLN A 183 -11.15 1.80 20.92
N GLU A 184 -12.37 2.17 20.50
CA GLU A 184 -12.91 1.93 19.15
C GLU A 184 -12.01 2.56 18.08
N LEU A 185 -11.70 3.86 18.19
CA LEU A 185 -10.80 4.55 17.26
C LEU A 185 -9.39 3.94 17.24
N THR A 186 -8.94 3.39 18.38
CA THR A 186 -7.66 2.69 18.45
C THR A 186 -7.72 1.35 17.71
N ALA A 187 -8.82 0.61 17.85
CA ALA A 187 -9.06 -0.63 17.10
C ALA A 187 -9.16 -0.38 15.59
N ASP A 188 -9.82 0.69 15.15
CA ASP A 188 -9.91 1.05 13.72
C ASP A 188 -8.53 1.37 13.14
N LEU A 189 -7.71 2.13 13.88
CA LEU A 189 -6.31 2.43 13.48
C LEU A 189 -5.46 1.16 13.41
N ASP A 190 -5.63 0.24 14.35
CA ASP A 190 -4.94 -1.04 14.34
C ASP A 190 -5.40 -1.94 13.19
N GLY A 191 -6.68 -1.93 12.85
CA GLY A 191 -7.22 -2.65 11.69
C GLY A 191 -6.57 -2.22 10.39
N LEU A 192 -6.31 -0.92 10.22
CA LEU A 192 -5.64 -0.37 9.03
C LEU A 192 -4.11 -0.49 9.06
N THR A 193 -3.50 -0.72 10.22
CA THR A 193 -2.02 -0.83 10.36
C THR A 193 -1.50 -2.20 10.76
N GLY A 194 -2.38 -3.21 10.85
CA GLY A 194 -2.03 -4.55 11.31
C GLY A 194 -1.56 -4.57 12.78
N GLY A 195 -2.15 -3.75 13.65
CA GLY A 195 -1.84 -3.68 15.08
C GLY A 195 -0.58 -2.87 15.43
N HIS A 196 -0.04 -2.08 14.51
CA HIS A 196 1.21 -1.33 14.75
C HIS A 196 1.04 -0.27 15.84
N PHE A 197 -0.14 0.36 15.91
CA PHE A 197 -0.41 1.44 16.85
C PHE A 197 -0.40 0.94 18.29
N SER A 198 -1.19 -0.11 18.60
CA SER A 198 -1.22 -0.68 19.95
C SER A 198 0.10 -1.30 20.37
N ARG A 199 0.83 -1.95 19.46
CA ARG A 199 2.19 -2.45 19.76
C ARG A 199 3.11 -1.32 20.19
N ARG A 200 3.10 -0.20 19.47
CA ARG A 200 3.94 0.96 19.79
C ARG A 200 3.58 1.57 21.15
N LEU A 201 2.29 1.66 21.46
CA LEU A 201 1.80 2.12 22.76
C LEU A 201 2.23 1.19 23.91
N LYS A 202 2.07 -0.12 23.72
CA LYS A 202 2.49 -1.12 24.72
C LYS A 202 3.99 -1.07 24.98
N SER A 203 4.81 -0.87 23.95
CA SER A 203 6.25 -0.64 24.12
C SER A 203 6.59 0.64 24.89
N ALA A 204 5.70 1.63 24.89
CA ALA A 204 5.81 2.84 25.71
C ALA A 204 5.13 2.69 27.09
N GLY A 205 4.73 1.47 27.49
CA GLY A 205 4.11 1.19 28.79
C GLY A 205 2.62 1.54 28.89
N HIS A 206 1.93 1.81 27.77
CA HIS A 206 0.52 2.16 27.76
C HIS A 206 -0.29 1.05 27.07
N ASP A 207 -1.28 0.48 27.76
CA ASP A 207 -2.23 -0.47 27.14
C ASP A 207 -3.45 0.30 26.62
N PRO A 208 -3.71 0.35 25.30
CA PRO A 208 -4.84 1.09 24.76
C PRO A 208 -6.21 0.51 25.11
N TYR A 209 -6.28 -0.72 25.63
CA TYR A 209 -7.53 -1.44 25.89
C TYR A 209 -7.81 -1.70 27.38
N LYS A 210 -6.99 -1.15 28.28
CA LYS A 210 -7.19 -1.21 29.74
C LYS A 210 -7.27 0.19 30.32
#